data_AF-B7X122-F1
#
_entry.id   AF-B7X122-F1
#
_cell.length_a   1.000
_cell.length_b   1.000
_cell.length_c   1.000
_cell.angle_alpha   90.00
_cell.angle_beta   90.00
_cell.angle_gamma   90.00
#
_symmetry.space_group_name_H-M   'P 1'
#
loop_
_entity.id
_entity.type
_entity.pdbx_description
1 polymer ?
#
loop_
_entity_poly.entity_id
_entity_poly.type
_entity_poly.pdbx_seq_one_letter_code
_entity_poly.pdbx_strand_id
1 'polypeptide(L)'
;MGRPSKLTEKQWGEITARLVAGEKAADLAREYGVSKTSISMRVSKRAETIHSVANQVVTAERSLASLPVSEQLIAVNLASKLRAISDNLASAAQYGAQTAHRLSALANSEVAKVDDAAPLAPESVNAMKGVAVLTKLANDSASIALNLLAANKETIKELNSQEPQHNLGGNVTPEQLKEAVQSVQAKF
;
A
#
# COMPACT_ATOMS: atom_id res chain seq x y z
N MET A 1 -5.19 -18.35 -17.95
CA MET A 1 -4.65 -18.78 -16.64
C MET A 1 -3.15 -18.58 -16.67
N GLY A 2 -2.62 -17.56 -15.97
CA GLY A 2 -1.20 -17.20 -16.01
C GLY A 2 -0.30 -18.30 -15.43
N ARG A 3 0.86 -18.51 -16.04
CA ARG A 3 1.83 -19.55 -15.64
C ARG A 3 2.29 -19.28 -14.18
N PRO A 4 2.18 -20.26 -13.27
CA PRO A 4 2.63 -20.08 -11.88
C PRO A 4 4.14 -19.80 -11.84
N SER A 5 4.55 -18.92 -10.93
CA SER A 5 5.97 -18.63 -10.68
C SER A 5 6.74 -19.93 -10.41
N LYS A 6 7.94 -20.08 -11.01
CA LYS A 6 8.79 -21.26 -10.80
C LYS A 6 9.23 -21.43 -9.34
N LEU A 7 9.18 -20.35 -8.56
CA LEU A 7 9.60 -20.32 -7.16
C LEU A 7 8.43 -19.95 -6.24
N THR A 8 8.41 -20.59 -5.07
CA THR A 8 7.49 -20.31 -3.96
C THR A 8 7.85 -19.02 -3.24
N GLU A 9 6.91 -18.44 -2.49
CA GLU A 9 7.17 -17.23 -1.70
C GLU A 9 8.29 -17.44 -0.66
N LYS A 10 8.38 -18.66 -0.11
CA LYS A 10 9.47 -19.04 0.80
C LYS A 10 10.85 -18.97 0.13
N GLN A 11 10.95 -19.47 -1.11
CA GLN A 11 12.20 -19.41 -1.89
C GLN A 11 12.56 -17.97 -2.26
N TRP A 12 11.57 -17.13 -2.59
CA TRP A 12 11.82 -15.70 -2.81
C TRP A 12 12.27 -14.98 -1.54
N GLY A 13 11.72 -15.35 -0.38
CA GLY A 13 12.18 -14.86 0.92
C GLY A 13 13.64 -15.22 1.20
N GLU A 14 14.03 -16.46 0.88
CA GLU A 14 15.42 -16.93 1.03
C GLU A 14 16.39 -16.20 0.09
N ILE A 15 16.02 -16.04 -1.19
CA ILE A 15 16.79 -15.23 -2.15
C ILE A 15 16.94 -13.80 -1.63
N THR A 16 15.89 -13.22 -1.05
CA THR A 16 15.93 -11.86 -0.47
C THR A 16 16.91 -11.78 0.70
N ALA A 17 16.83 -12.73 1.65
CA ALA A 17 17.73 -12.76 2.80
C ALA A 17 19.20 -12.90 2.38
N ARG A 18 19.49 -13.77 1.41
CA ARG A 18 20.84 -13.99 0.88
C ARG A 18 21.36 -12.79 0.09
N LEU A 19 20.49 -12.12 -0.67
CA LEU A 19 20.85 -10.89 -1.37
C LEU A 19 21.19 -9.77 -0.38
N VAL A 20 20.41 -9.62 0.70
CA VAL A 20 20.70 -8.66 1.79
C VAL A 20 21.98 -9.03 2.55
N ALA A 21 22.31 -10.32 2.66
CA ALA A 21 23.58 -10.77 3.22
C ALA A 21 24.81 -10.48 2.32
N GLY A 22 24.60 -9.96 1.11
CA GLY A 22 25.66 -9.54 0.19
C GLY A 22 25.99 -10.55 -0.91
N GLU A 23 25.22 -11.64 -1.06
CA GLU A 23 25.42 -12.57 -2.18
C GLU A 23 25.04 -11.95 -3.53
N LYS A 24 25.73 -12.36 -4.60
CA LYS A 24 25.48 -11.79 -5.93
C LYS A 24 24.21 -12.38 -6.53
N ALA A 25 23.33 -11.50 -7.05
CA ALA A 25 22.12 -11.90 -7.77
C ALA A 25 22.38 -12.87 -8.94
N ALA A 26 23.57 -12.84 -9.54
CA ALA A 26 23.96 -13.77 -10.60
C ALA A 26 24.20 -15.21 -10.11
N ASP A 27 24.63 -15.37 -8.86
CA ASP A 27 24.88 -16.69 -8.26
C ASP A 27 23.54 -17.30 -7.82
N LEU A 28 22.70 -16.49 -7.18
CA LEU A 28 21.33 -16.85 -6.80
C LEU A 28 20.46 -17.19 -8.04
N ALA A 29 20.63 -16.46 -9.15
CA ALA A 29 19.94 -16.76 -10.42
C ALA A 29 20.28 -18.16 -10.95
N ARG A 30 21.56 -18.54 -10.88
CA ARG A 30 22.04 -19.86 -11.33
C ARG A 30 21.52 -20.98 -10.41
N GLU A 31 21.58 -20.77 -9.10
CA GLU A 31 21.17 -21.75 -8.10
C GLU A 31 19.66 -22.05 -8.16
N TYR A 32 18.83 -21.01 -8.20
CA TYR A 32 17.37 -21.16 -8.21
C TYR A 32 16.79 -21.31 -9.63
N GLY A 33 17.64 -21.28 -10.66
CA GLY A 33 17.26 -21.45 -12.05
C GLY A 33 16.27 -20.39 -12.54
N VAL A 34 16.48 -19.13 -12.16
CA VAL A 34 15.68 -17.95 -12.56
C VAL A 34 16.54 -16.89 -13.23
N SER A 35 15.93 -15.96 -13.96
CA SER A 35 16.71 -14.89 -14.60
C SER A 35 17.18 -13.85 -13.58
N LYS A 36 18.37 -13.27 -13.81
CA LYS A 36 18.88 -12.13 -13.02
C LYS A 36 17.89 -10.96 -13.03
N THR A 37 17.21 -10.74 -14.15
CA THR A 37 16.19 -9.69 -14.30
C THR A 37 14.98 -9.94 -13.40
N SER A 38 14.56 -11.20 -13.24
CA SER A 38 13.46 -11.57 -12.33
C SER A 38 13.83 -11.33 -10.85
N ILE A 39 15.07 -11.63 -10.45
CA ILE A 39 15.57 -11.30 -9.11
C ILE A 39 15.63 -9.78 -8.93
N SER A 40 16.17 -9.05 -9.92
CA SER A 40 16.24 -7.59 -9.89
C SER A 40 14.85 -6.96 -9.72
N MET A 41 13.90 -7.23 -10.62
CA MET A 41 12.59 -6.59 -10.57
C MET A 41 11.80 -6.87 -9.28
N ARG A 42 11.92 -8.09 -8.74
CA ARG A 42 11.10 -8.51 -7.59
C ARG A 42 11.77 -8.25 -6.24
N VAL A 43 13.10 -8.33 -6.18
CA VAL A 43 13.84 -8.43 -4.92
C VAL A 43 14.82 -7.28 -4.71
N SER A 44 15.43 -6.69 -5.76
CA SER A 44 16.48 -5.68 -5.55
C SER A 44 15.97 -4.43 -4.80
N LYS A 45 14.84 -3.86 -5.24
CA LYS A 45 14.24 -2.69 -4.58
C LYS A 45 13.80 -2.99 -3.14
N ARG A 46 13.33 -4.20 -2.89
CA ARG A 46 12.97 -4.66 -1.53
C ARG A 46 14.22 -4.82 -0.66
N ALA A 47 15.29 -5.40 -1.19
CA ALA A 47 16.56 -5.53 -0.50
C ALA A 47 17.20 -4.17 -0.18
N GLU A 48 17.16 -3.21 -1.10
CA GLU A 48 17.57 -1.82 -0.86
C GLU A 48 16.77 -1.18 0.29
N THR A 49 15.44 -1.40 0.31
CA THR A 49 14.58 -0.92 1.39
C THR A 49 14.95 -1.58 2.73
N ILE A 50 15.20 -2.90 2.73
CA ILE A 50 15.62 -3.64 3.93
C ILE A 50 16.96 -3.10 4.44
N HIS A 51 17.93 -2.85 3.57
CA HIS A 51 19.21 -2.24 3.95
C HIS A 51 19.02 -0.84 4.54
N SER A 52 18.16 -0.01 3.93
CA SER A 52 17.85 1.32 4.43
C SER A 52 17.27 1.26 5.85
N VAL A 53 16.29 0.40 6.09
CA VAL A 53 15.68 0.19 7.42
C VAL A 53 16.69 -0.37 8.41
N ALA A 54 17.51 -1.36 8.01
CA ALA A 54 18.55 -1.91 8.88
C ALA A 54 19.55 -0.84 9.33
N ASN A 55 19.97 0.04 8.42
CA ASN A 55 20.84 1.17 8.75
C ASN A 55 20.17 2.17 9.70
N GLN A 56 18.87 2.42 9.56
CA GLN A 56 18.11 3.25 10.51
C GLN A 56 18.05 2.62 11.90
N VAL A 57 17.82 1.30 12.00
CA VAL A 57 17.82 0.57 13.27
C VAL A 57 19.18 0.69 13.96
N VAL A 58 20.27 0.40 13.24
CA VAL A 58 21.63 0.51 13.79
C VAL A 58 21.94 1.95 14.23
N THR A 59 21.51 2.95 13.47
CA THR A 59 21.69 4.36 13.81
C THR A 59 20.89 4.74 15.07
N ALA A 60 19.66 4.27 15.19
CA ALA A 60 18.81 4.49 16.35
C ALA A 60 19.39 3.81 17.61
N GLU A 61 19.86 2.57 17.50
CA GLU A 61 20.50 1.84 18.59
C GLU A 61 21.78 2.53 19.08
N ARG A 62 22.64 2.99 18.16
CA ARG A 62 23.84 3.76 18.51
C ARG A 62 23.49 5.08 19.20
N SER A 63 22.48 5.77 18.70
CA SER A 63 22.00 7.02 19.30
C SER A 63 21.44 6.77 20.70
N LEU A 64 20.66 5.72 20.88
CA LEU A 64 20.15 5.31 22.19
C LEU A 64 21.30 4.96 23.16
N ALA A 65 22.26 4.15 22.71
CA ALA A 65 23.41 3.74 23.52
C ALA A 65 24.32 4.92 23.92
N SER A 66 24.30 6.02 23.15
CA SER A 66 25.04 7.24 23.49
C SER A 66 24.44 8.04 24.65
N LEU A 67 23.17 7.76 25.02
CA LEU A 67 22.49 8.41 26.14
C LEU A 67 22.85 7.74 27.48
N PRO A 68 22.82 8.48 28.61
CA PRO A 68 22.84 7.90 29.95
C PRO A 68 21.72 6.87 30.15
N VAL A 69 21.94 5.83 30.96
CA VAL A 69 20.98 4.72 31.17
C VAL A 69 19.59 5.20 31.61
N SER A 70 19.52 6.23 32.45
CA SER A 70 18.26 6.85 32.87
C SER A 70 17.49 7.47 31.70
N GLU A 71 18.18 8.10 30.75
CA GLU A 71 17.60 8.75 29.57
C GLU A 71 17.23 7.71 28.50
N GLN A 72 17.96 6.60 28.39
CA GLN A 72 17.60 5.48 27.51
C GLN A 72 16.19 4.95 27.82
N LEU A 73 15.89 4.74 29.11
CA LEU A 73 14.57 4.30 29.54
C LEU A 73 13.48 5.31 29.18
N ILE A 74 13.77 6.62 29.32
CA ILE A 74 12.83 7.68 28.94
C ILE A 74 12.56 7.67 27.43
N ALA A 75 13.61 7.54 26.62
CA ALA A 75 13.51 7.49 25.16
C ALA A 75 12.69 6.29 24.67
N VAL A 76 12.95 5.10 25.22
CA VAL A 76 12.18 3.87 24.88
C VAL A 76 10.72 4.02 25.30
N ASN A 77 10.45 4.51 26.51
CA ASN A 77 9.08 4.74 26.98
C ASN A 77 8.33 5.76 26.12
N LEU A 78 9.01 6.83 25.68
CA LEU A 78 8.42 7.81 24.77
C LEU A 78 8.09 7.18 23.42
N ALA A 79 9.00 6.38 22.85
CA ALA A 79 8.75 5.68 21.59
C ALA A 79 7.55 4.72 21.69
N SER A 80 7.43 3.97 22.80
CA SER A 80 6.27 3.11 23.06
C SER A 80 4.97 3.91 23.16
N LYS A 81 4.97 5.06 23.86
CA LYS A 81 3.80 5.94 23.94
C LYS A 81 3.40 6.50 22.58
N LEU A 82 4.37 6.94 21.76
CA LEU A 82 4.10 7.42 20.40
C LEU A 82 3.48 6.34 19.53
N ARG A 83 3.96 5.09 19.62
CA ARG A 83 3.35 3.94 18.93
C ARG A 83 1.91 3.70 19.38
N ALA A 84 1.66 3.68 20.69
CA ALA A 84 0.32 3.49 21.24
C ALA A 84 -0.65 4.63 20.82
N ILE A 85 -0.17 5.88 20.76
CA ILE A 85 -0.96 7.01 20.24
C ILE A 85 -1.33 6.77 18.77
N SER A 86 -0.39 6.33 17.95
CA SER A 86 -0.66 6.01 16.54
C SER A 86 -1.69 4.89 16.38
N ASP A 87 -1.59 3.82 17.19
CA ASP A 87 -2.54 2.70 17.17
C ASP A 87 -3.95 3.15 17.60
N ASN A 88 -4.03 3.98 18.64
CA ASN A 88 -5.28 4.56 19.10
C ASN A 88 -5.88 5.51 18.07
N LEU A 89 -5.07 6.32 17.37
CA LEU A 89 -5.53 7.21 16.32
C LEU A 89 -6.07 6.44 15.11
N ALA A 90 -5.41 5.35 14.71
CA ALA A 90 -5.91 4.45 13.67
C ALA A 90 -7.24 3.80 14.07
N SER A 91 -7.37 3.37 15.32
CA SER A 91 -8.62 2.82 15.86
C SER A 91 -9.74 3.86 15.92
N ALA A 92 -9.43 5.08 16.36
CA ALA A 92 -10.37 6.20 16.36
C ALA A 92 -10.83 6.56 14.94
N ALA A 93 -9.93 6.53 13.96
CA ALA A 93 -10.28 6.71 12.56
C ALA A 93 -11.23 5.61 12.05
N GLN A 94 -11.00 4.35 12.43
CA GLN A 94 -11.89 3.24 12.09
C GLN A 94 -13.29 3.46 12.67
N TYR A 95 -13.41 3.79 13.96
CA TYR A 95 -14.69 4.08 14.59
C TYR A 95 -15.38 5.33 14.00
N GLY A 96 -14.59 6.37 13.67
CA GLY A 96 -15.08 7.57 13.01
C GLY A 96 -15.66 7.27 11.63
N ALA A 97 -14.97 6.46 10.83
CA ALA A 97 -15.45 6.01 9.51
C ALA A 97 -16.72 5.15 9.62
N GLN A 98 -16.80 4.24 10.58
CA GLN A 98 -18.02 3.45 10.84
C GLN A 98 -19.19 4.34 11.26
N THR A 99 -18.93 5.32 12.13
CA THR A 99 -19.94 6.28 12.59
C THR A 99 -20.42 7.14 11.42
N ALA A 100 -19.50 7.67 10.62
CA ALA A 100 -19.81 8.43 9.42
C ALA A 100 -20.67 7.61 8.43
N HIS A 101 -20.29 6.36 8.16
CA HIS A 101 -21.08 5.48 7.31
C HIS A 101 -22.51 5.29 7.84
N ARG A 102 -22.68 5.03 9.14
CA ARG A 102 -24.00 4.89 9.76
C ARG A 102 -24.82 6.18 9.70
N LEU A 103 -24.20 7.32 9.98
CA LEU A 103 -24.87 8.63 9.92
C LEU A 103 -25.28 8.99 8.48
N SER A 104 -24.46 8.68 7.48
CA SER A 104 -24.81 8.85 6.07
C SER A 104 -25.95 7.93 5.65
N ALA A 105 -25.99 6.68 6.15
CA ALA A 105 -27.12 5.78 5.90
C ALA A 105 -28.43 6.30 6.50
N LEU A 106 -28.37 6.86 7.72
CA LEU A 106 -29.52 7.53 8.34
C LEU A 106 -29.94 8.78 7.57
N ALA A 107 -28.98 9.60 7.12
CA ALA A 107 -29.26 10.77 6.29
C ALA A 107 -29.98 10.35 5.00
N ASN A 108 -29.54 9.28 4.34
CA ASN A 108 -30.21 8.75 3.15
C ASN A 108 -31.64 8.29 3.45
N SER A 109 -31.89 7.72 4.63
CA SER A 109 -33.25 7.39 5.06
C SER A 109 -34.12 8.61 5.34
N GLU A 110 -33.55 9.75 5.77
CA GLU A 110 -34.30 11.00 5.93
C GLU A 110 -34.60 11.67 4.58
N VAL A 111 -33.70 11.56 3.60
CA VAL A 111 -33.95 12.04 2.23
C VAL A 111 -35.19 11.37 1.64
N ALA A 112 -35.40 10.07 1.92
CA ALA A 112 -36.58 9.34 1.43
C ALA A 112 -37.93 9.85 1.97
N LYS A 113 -37.92 10.75 2.97
CA LYS A 113 -39.13 11.37 3.53
C LYS A 113 -39.47 12.72 2.87
N VAL A 114 -38.60 13.23 2.01
CA VAL A 114 -38.82 14.48 1.28
C VAL A 114 -39.83 14.22 0.16
N ASP A 115 -40.88 15.05 0.10
CA ASP A 115 -41.81 15.04 -1.03
C ASP A 115 -41.22 15.85 -2.20
N ASP A 116 -40.85 15.16 -3.27
CA ASP A 116 -40.28 15.76 -4.47
C ASP A 116 -41.26 16.68 -5.22
N ALA A 117 -42.57 16.47 -5.06
CA ALA A 117 -43.59 17.33 -5.65
C ALA A 117 -43.82 18.61 -4.82
N ALA A 118 -43.51 18.58 -3.52
CA ALA A 118 -43.64 19.70 -2.59
C ALA A 118 -42.44 19.81 -1.62
N PRO A 119 -41.21 20.09 -2.11
CA PRO A 119 -39.99 20.05 -1.31
C PRO A 119 -39.91 21.15 -0.24
N LEU A 120 -40.71 22.21 -0.39
CA LEU A 120 -40.78 23.33 0.56
C LEU A 120 -41.90 23.20 1.59
N ALA A 121 -42.66 22.09 1.56
CA ALA A 121 -43.63 21.80 2.60
C ALA A 121 -42.92 21.67 3.97
N PRO A 122 -43.58 22.05 5.09
CA PRO A 122 -42.96 22.01 6.42
C PRO A 122 -42.30 20.66 6.77
N GLU A 123 -42.92 19.55 6.36
CA GLU A 123 -42.43 18.19 6.58
C GLU A 123 -41.14 17.90 5.79
N SER A 124 -41.13 18.23 4.49
CA SER A 124 -39.96 18.11 3.61
C SER A 124 -38.78 18.96 4.09
N VAL A 125 -39.05 20.18 4.54
CA VAL A 125 -38.02 21.08 5.10
C VAL A 125 -37.44 20.52 6.40
N ASN A 126 -38.26 19.91 7.26
CA ASN A 126 -37.80 19.29 8.49
C ASN A 126 -36.93 18.05 8.21
N ALA A 127 -37.30 17.22 7.23
CA ALA A 127 -36.48 16.09 6.78
C ALA A 127 -35.11 16.58 6.24
N MET A 128 -35.10 17.61 5.39
CA MET A 128 -33.86 18.21 4.86
C MET A 128 -32.94 18.78 5.95
N LYS A 129 -33.49 19.35 7.03
CA LYS A 129 -32.69 19.77 8.20
C LYS A 129 -32.03 18.58 8.89
N GLY A 130 -32.76 17.47 9.04
CA GLY A 130 -32.21 16.21 9.57
C GLY A 130 -31.07 15.68 8.73
N VAL A 131 -31.24 15.64 7.40
CA VAL A 131 -30.20 15.27 6.43
C VAL A 131 -28.96 16.15 6.59
N ALA A 132 -29.13 17.47 6.68
CA ALA A 132 -28.01 18.40 6.82
C ALA A 132 -27.21 18.17 8.11
N VAL A 133 -27.89 17.96 9.25
CA VAL A 133 -27.24 17.68 10.53
C VAL A 133 -26.50 16.35 10.50
N LEU A 134 -27.15 15.28 10.02
CA LEU A 134 -26.56 13.95 9.95
C LEU A 134 -25.36 13.91 9.00
N THR A 135 -25.45 14.57 7.86
CA THR A 135 -24.35 14.65 6.88
C THR A 135 -23.18 15.44 7.44
N LYS A 136 -23.43 16.57 8.12
CA LYS A 136 -22.38 17.34 8.78
C LYS A 136 -21.66 16.51 9.85
N LEU A 137 -22.43 15.86 10.73
CA LEU A 137 -21.86 15.02 11.78
C LEU A 137 -21.11 13.80 11.21
N ALA A 138 -21.58 13.25 10.09
CA ALA A 138 -20.87 12.18 9.37
C ALA A 138 -19.49 12.67 8.87
N ASN A 139 -19.44 13.85 8.25
CA ASN A 139 -18.19 14.44 7.76
C ASN A 139 -17.22 14.75 8.90
N ASP A 140 -17.72 15.30 10.01
CA ASP A 140 -16.90 15.58 11.20
C ASP A 140 -16.34 14.27 11.80
N SER A 141 -17.17 13.21 11.86
CA SER A 141 -16.77 11.88 12.33
C SER A 141 -15.74 11.22 11.42
N ALA A 142 -15.79 11.49 10.11
CA ALA A 142 -14.85 10.94 9.13
C ALA A 142 -13.51 11.69 9.06
N SER A 143 -13.39 12.87 9.67
CA SER A 143 -12.23 13.77 9.51
C SER A 143 -10.88 13.10 9.76
N ILE A 144 -10.76 12.32 10.84
CA ILE A 144 -9.51 11.60 11.18
C ILE A 144 -9.19 10.55 10.11
N ALA A 145 -10.19 9.78 9.67
CA ALA A 145 -10.02 8.76 8.63
C ALA A 145 -9.64 9.36 7.27
N LEU A 146 -10.27 10.47 6.89
CA LEU A 146 -9.98 11.19 5.64
C LEU A 146 -8.57 11.76 5.65
N ASN A 147 -8.13 12.33 6.78
CA ASN A 147 -6.77 12.85 6.92
C ASN A 147 -5.72 11.73 6.83
N LEU A 148 -6.00 10.55 7.41
CA LEU A 148 -5.13 9.38 7.27
C LEU A 148 -5.07 8.87 5.83
N LEU A 149 -6.21 8.81 5.12
CA LEU A 149 -6.24 8.46 3.69
C LEU A 149 -5.47 9.46 2.84
N ALA A 150 -5.62 10.76 3.13
CA ALA A 150 -4.92 11.83 2.43
C ALA A 150 -3.40 11.75 2.66
N ALA A 151 -2.95 11.50 3.88
CA ALA A 151 -1.54 11.33 4.22
C ALA A 151 -0.88 10.16 3.46
N ASN A 152 -1.66 9.15 3.09
CA ASN A 152 -1.19 7.97 2.37
C ASN A 152 -1.54 7.99 0.88
N LYS A 153 -2.10 9.09 0.36
CA LYS A 153 -2.67 9.17 -1.00
C LYS A 153 -1.64 8.86 -2.08
N GLU A 154 -0.44 9.40 -1.98
CA GLU A 154 0.62 9.18 -2.98
C GLU A 154 1.13 7.73 -2.92
N THR A 155 1.29 7.15 -1.72
CA THR A 155 1.63 5.74 -1.55
C THR A 155 0.53 4.82 -2.10
N ILE A 156 -0.74 5.12 -1.86
CA ILE A 156 -1.87 4.34 -2.41
C ILE A 156 -1.91 4.45 -3.94
N LYS A 157 -1.66 5.63 -4.51
CA LYS A 157 -1.54 5.79 -5.96
C LYS A 157 -0.39 4.96 -6.51
N GLU A 158 0.80 5.00 -5.92
CA GLU A 158 1.95 4.19 -6.36
C GLU A 158 1.68 2.68 -6.27
N LEU A 159 0.93 2.24 -5.26
CA LEU A 159 0.50 0.85 -5.11
C LEU A 159 -0.54 0.45 -6.17
N ASN A 160 -1.48 1.34 -6.49
CA ASN A 160 -2.54 1.09 -7.47
C ASN A 160 -2.09 1.29 -8.93
N SER A 161 -1.03 2.07 -9.16
CA SER A 161 -0.44 2.33 -10.49
C SER A 161 0.49 1.21 -10.93
N GLN A 162 0.89 0.33 -10.01
CA GLN A 162 1.47 -0.97 -10.35
C GLN A 162 0.35 -1.85 -10.88
N GLU A 163 0.05 -1.73 -12.18
CA GLU A 163 -0.71 -2.75 -12.88
C GLU A 163 -0.14 -4.13 -12.54
N PRO A 164 -0.97 -5.17 -12.33
CA PRO A 164 -0.47 -6.53 -12.27
C PRO A 164 0.30 -6.76 -13.57
N GLN A 165 1.62 -6.93 -13.50
CA GLN A 165 2.48 -7.11 -14.67
C GLN A 165 2.03 -8.35 -15.46
N HIS A 166 1.08 -8.14 -16.37
CA HIS A 166 0.64 -9.09 -17.36
C HIS A 166 1.36 -8.75 -18.66
N ASN A 167 2.67 -8.94 -18.67
CA ASN A 167 3.42 -9.05 -19.92
C ASN A 167 3.09 -10.42 -20.54
N LEU A 168 1.91 -10.52 -21.18
CA LEU A 168 1.76 -11.47 -22.27
C LEU A 168 2.55 -10.90 -23.45
N GLY A 169 3.58 -11.65 -23.85
CA GLY A 169 4.18 -11.67 -25.18
C GLY A 169 4.37 -10.32 -25.85
N GLY A 170 5.63 -9.84 -25.91
CA GLY A 170 5.99 -8.83 -26.88
C GLY A 170 5.47 -9.25 -28.26
N ASN A 171 4.64 -8.41 -28.88
CA ASN A 171 4.18 -8.60 -30.24
C ASN A 171 5.40 -8.58 -31.15
N VAL A 172 5.92 -9.77 -31.45
CA VAL A 172 6.83 -9.95 -32.59
C VAL A 172 5.97 -9.70 -33.81
N THR A 173 6.21 -8.59 -34.50
CA THR A 173 5.46 -8.30 -35.73
C THR A 173 5.76 -9.39 -36.76
N PRO A 174 4.83 -9.71 -37.68
CA PRO A 174 5.06 -10.68 -38.75
C PRO A 174 6.33 -10.39 -39.57
N GLU A 175 6.76 -9.13 -39.60
CA GLU A 175 8.00 -8.66 -40.22
C GLU A 175 9.25 -9.12 -39.46
N GLN A 176 9.25 -9.05 -38.12
CA GLN A 176 10.36 -9.53 -37.28
C GLN A 176 10.51 -11.06 -37.34
N LEU A 177 9.41 -11.79 -37.53
CA LEU A 177 9.45 -13.24 -37.78
C LEU A 177 10.04 -13.56 -39.18
N LYS A 178 9.72 -12.76 -40.20
CA LYS A 178 10.30 -12.93 -41.55
C LYS A 178 11.81 -12.67 -41.57
N GLU A 179 12.28 -11.61 -40.91
CA GLU A 179 13.72 -11.33 -40.82
C GLU A 179 14.48 -12.43 -40.07
N ALA A 180 13.91 -12.96 -38.98
CA ALA A 180 14.53 -14.04 -38.22
C ALA A 180 14.68 -15.32 -39.07
N VAL A 181 13.64 -15.70 -39.84
CA VAL A 181 13.70 -16.89 -40.71
C VAL A 181 14.69 -16.71 -41.87
N GLN A 182 14.74 -15.52 -42.47
CA GLN A 182 15.70 -15.22 -43.54
C GLN A 182 17.15 -15.23 -43.04
N SER A 183 17.40 -14.73 -41.83
CA SER A 183 18.75 -14.71 -41.24
C SER A 183 19.30 -16.11 -40.92
N VAL A 184 18.40 -17.09 -40.68
CA VAL A 184 18.75 -18.49 -40.44
C VAL A 184 18.97 -19.23 -41.76
N GLN A 185 18.18 -18.96 -42.79
CA GLN A 185 18.37 -19.55 -44.12
C GLN A 185 19.62 -19.03 -44.85
N ALA A 186 20.12 -17.85 -44.53
CA ALA A 186 21.37 -17.34 -45.09
C ALA A 186 22.65 -17.93 -44.44
N LYS A 187 22.50 -18.75 -43.39
CA LYS A 187 23.62 -19.38 -42.66
C LYS A 187 23.71 -20.90 -42.85
N PHE A 188 22.95 -21.46 -43.78
CA PHE A 188 23.06 -22.85 -44.22
C PHE A 188 23.12 -22.94 -45.74
#